data_AF-A0A1H8TCJ1-F1
#
_entry.id   AF-A0A1H8TCJ1-F1
#
_cell.length_a   1.000
_cell.length_b   1.000
_cell.length_c   1.000
_cell.angle_alpha   90.00
_cell.angle_beta   90.00
_cell.angle_gamma   90.00
#
_symmetry.space_group_name_H-M   'P 1'
#
loop_
_entity.id
_entity.type
_entity.pdbx_description
1 polymer ?
#
loop_
_entity_poly.entity_id
_entity_poly.type
_entity_poly.pdbx_seq_one_letter_code
_entity_poly.pdbx_strand_id
1 'polypeptide(L)' 'MSESAAADLLQQVRWCDGVECPRCRSDLTVRNGSYREYQRYLCKNCGRTFNDKTGTIFAHSKLSLKEWYFTIYV' A
#
# COMPACT_ATOMS: atom_id res chain seq x y z
N MET A 1 13.16 13.05 2.76
CA MET A 1 12.54 11.74 2.48
C MET A 1 12.41 11.53 0.97
N SER A 2 12.78 10.36 0.44
CA SER A 2 12.56 9.94 -0.96
C SER A 2 11.19 9.26 -1.11
N GLU A 3 10.70 9.07 -2.34
CA GLU A 3 9.43 8.38 -2.57
C GLU A 3 9.49 6.90 -2.14
N SER A 4 10.62 6.22 -2.37
CA SER A 4 10.83 4.85 -1.89
C SER A 4 10.76 4.76 -0.37
N ALA A 5 11.42 5.67 0.35
CA ALA A 5 11.34 5.70 1.82
C ALA A 5 9.92 6.00 2.31
N ALA A 6 9.16 6.83 1.59
CA ALA A 6 7.76 7.09 1.91
C ALA A 6 6.88 5.85 1.66
N ALA A 7 7.12 5.11 0.57
CA ALA A 7 6.43 3.85 0.28
C ALA A 7 6.74 2.76 1.31
N ASP A 8 8.01 2.63 1.73
CA ASP A 8 8.44 1.71 2.78
C ASP A 8 7.74 2.06 4.11
N LEU A 9 7.67 3.34 4.46
CA LEU A 9 6.95 3.80 5.66
C LEU A 9 5.45 3.45 5.58
N LEU A 10 4.80 3.69 4.44
CA LEU A 10 3.40 3.30 4.25
C LEU A 10 3.21 1.80 4.45
N GLN A 11 4.08 0.98 3.85
CA GLN A 11 4.00 -0.47 3.94
C GLN A 11 4.14 -0.95 5.39
N GLN A 12 5.13 -0.41 6.12
CA GLN A 12 5.38 -0.76 7.51
C GLN A 12 4.21 -0.41 8.42
N VAL A 13 3.67 0.81 8.29
CA VAL A 13 2.53 1.26 9.10
C VAL A 13 1.27 0.48 8.77
N ARG A 14 1.02 0.22 7.49
CA ARG A 14 -0.24 -0.39 7.05
C ARG A 14 -0.32 -1.87 7.35
N TRP A 15 0.83 -2.55 7.33
CA TRP A 15 0.91 -4.01 7.46
C TRP A 15 1.74 -4.44 8.67
N CYS A 16 1.78 -3.63 9.73
CA CYS A 16 2.50 -3.96 10.97
C CYS A 16 2.02 -5.28 11.58
N ASP A 17 0.74 -5.60 11.41
CA ASP A 17 0.10 -6.82 11.92
C ASP A 17 -0.11 -7.90 10.84
N GLY A 18 0.54 -7.75 9.68
CA GLY A 18 0.39 -8.64 8.54
C GLY A 18 -0.49 -8.07 7.42
N VAL A 19 -0.42 -8.71 6.25
CA VAL A 19 -1.08 -8.23 5.03
C VAL A 19 -2.44 -8.89 4.87
N GLU A 20 -3.49 -8.09 4.95
CA GLU A 20 -4.86 -8.52 4.69
C GLU A 20 -5.42 -7.91 3.40
N CYS A 21 -6.27 -8.66 2.71
CA CYS A 21 -7.00 -8.15 1.57
C CYS A 21 -7.97 -7.03 1.98
N PRO A 22 -7.84 -5.80 1.44
CA PRO A 22 -8.72 -4.68 1.81
C PRO A 22 -10.19 -4.90 1.42
N ARG A 23 -10.48 -5.87 0.54
CA ARG A 23 -11.82 -6.14 0.03
C ARG A 23 -12.55 -7.25 0.77
N CYS A 24 -11.86 -8.35 1.08
CA CYS A 24 -12.50 -9.53 1.68
C CYS A 24 -11.93 -9.90 3.06
N ARG A 25 -10.98 -9.11 3.58
CA ARG A 25 -10.34 -9.30 4.90
C ARG A 25 -9.58 -10.61 5.10
N SER A 26 -9.47 -11.44 4.07
CA SER A 26 -8.62 -12.63 4.13
C SER A 26 -7.14 -12.26 4.16
N ASP A 27 -6.41 -12.94 5.02
CA ASP A 27 -4.95 -12.98 5.17
C ASP A 27 -4.26 -13.90 4.15
N LEU A 28 -5.02 -14.65 3.34
CA LEU A 28 -4.52 -15.49 2.25
C LEU A 28 -4.02 -14.61 1.10
N THR A 29 -2.90 -13.93 1.33
CA THR A 29 -2.30 -12.96 0.41
C THR A 29 -0.87 -13.37 0.09
N VAL A 30 -0.45 -13.13 -1.16
CA VAL A 30 0.92 -13.36 -1.61
C VAL A 30 1.47 -12.12 -2.30
N ARG A 31 2.79 -11.91 -2.21
CA ARG A 31 3.46 -10.89 -3.01
C ARG A 31 3.34 -11.25 -4.50
N ASN A 32 2.99 -10.27 -5.33
CA ASN A 32 2.69 -10.43 -6.75
C ASN A 32 3.42 -9.36 -7.59
N GLY A 33 4.73 -9.26 -7.37
CA GLY A 33 5.60 -8.23 -7.96
C GLY A 33 5.39 -6.84 -7.35
N SER A 34 5.99 -5.83 -7.95
CA SER A 34 5.84 -4.42 -7.56
C SER A 34 5.41 -3.59 -8.76
N TYR A 35 4.96 -2.36 -8.50
CA TYR A 35 4.83 -1.33 -9.52
C TYR A 35 5.40 -0.04 -8.96
N ARG A 36 6.49 0.43 -9.57
CA ARG A 36 7.34 1.48 -8.98
C ARG A 36 7.72 1.06 -7.55
N GLU A 37 7.44 1.93 -6.59
CA GLU A 37 7.93 1.81 -5.22
C GLU A 37 6.95 1.01 -4.35
N TYR A 38 5.83 0.56 -4.91
CA TYR A 38 4.74 -0.08 -4.18
C TYR A 38 4.70 -1.58 -4.42
N GLN A 39 4.59 -2.35 -3.34
CA GLN A 39 4.39 -3.79 -3.38
C GLN A 39 2.98 -4.10 -3.89
N ARG A 40 2.87 -5.02 -4.85
CA ARG A 40 1.58 -5.57 -5.27
C ARG A 40 1.36 -6.89 -4.56
N TYR A 41 0.11 -7.13 -4.19
CA TYR A 41 -0.35 -8.34 -3.54
C TYR A 41 -1.47 -8.97 -4.37
N LEU A 42 -1.56 -10.29 -4.30
CA LEU A 42 -2.69 -11.06 -4.82
C LEU A 42 -3.38 -11.73 -3.64
N CYS A 43 -4.68 -11.49 -3.48
CA CYS A 43 -5.50 -12.26 -2.55
C CYS A 43 -5.89 -13.59 -3.20
N LYS A 44 -5.55 -14.70 -2.55
CA LYS A 44 -5.89 -16.06 -2.97
C LYS A 44 -7.33 -16.44 -2.65
N ASN A 45 -7.99 -15.73 -1.73
CA ASN A 45 -9.40 -15.93 -1.42
C ASN A 45 -10.34 -15.34 -2.51
N CYS A 46 -10.18 -14.04 -2.84
CA CYS A 46 -11.07 -13.37 -3.80
C CYS A 46 -10.46 -13.15 -5.21
N GLY A 47 -9.21 -13.56 -5.43
CA GLY A 47 -8.51 -13.47 -6.72
C GLY A 47 -8.14 -12.05 -7.16
N ARG A 48 -8.37 -11.03 -6.31
CA ARG A 48 -8.11 -9.63 -6.65
C ARG A 48 -6.71 -9.19 -6.23
N THR A 49 -6.11 -8.30 -7.03
CA THR A 49 -4.85 -7.65 -6.68
C THR A 49 -5.09 -6.34 -5.94
N PHE A 50 -4.15 -5.96 -5.09
CA PHE A 50 -4.09 -4.68 -4.38
C PHE A 50 -2.64 -4.29 -4.11
N ASN A 51 -2.41 -3.08 -3.61
CA ASN A 51 -1.11 -2.58 -3.20
C ASN A 51 -1.21 -1.76 -1.91
N ASP A 52 -0.08 -1.23 -1.45
CA ASP A 52 0.05 -0.43 -0.23
C ASP A 52 -0.85 0.81 -0.19
N LYS A 53 -1.29 1.32 -1.36
CA LYS A 53 -2.20 2.48 -1.45
C LYS A 53 -3.68 2.12 -1.54
N THR A 54 -4.03 0.88 -1.88
CA THR A 54 -5.41 0.48 -2.19
C THR A 54 -6.33 0.69 -0.99
N GLY A 55 -7.38 1.52 -1.11
CA GLY A 55 -8.31 1.77 0.01
C GLY A 55 -7.78 2.77 1.05
N THR A 56 -6.73 3.52 0.73
CA THR A 56 -6.24 4.66 1.54
C THR A 56 -6.56 5.98 0.83
N ILE A 57 -6.42 7.10 1.54
CA ILE A 57 -6.52 8.44 0.95
C ILE A 57 -5.47 8.70 -0.16
N PHE A 58 -4.39 7.92 -0.17
CA PHE A 58 -3.33 8.00 -1.18
C PHE A 58 -3.71 7.30 -2.50
N ALA A 59 -4.80 6.52 -2.51
CA ALA A 59 -5.29 5.86 -3.72
C ALA A 59 -5.69 6.90 -4.78
N HIS A 60 -5.28 6.66 -6.03
CA HIS A 60 -5.61 7.52 -7.19
C HIS A 60 -5.18 9.00 -7.09
N SER A 61 -4.46 9.38 -6.03
CA SER A 61 -3.86 10.71 -5.89
C SER A 61 -2.81 10.95 -6.97
N LYS A 62 -2.79 12.18 -7.49
CA LYS A 62 -1.69 12.66 -8.36
C LYS A 62 -0.46 13.10 -7.55
N LEU A 63 -0.64 13.45 -6.28
CA LEU A 63 0.46 13.74 -5.36
C LEU A 63 1.19 12.45 -4.99
N SER A 64 2.52 12.57 -4.90
CA SER A 64 3.44 11.57 -4.34
C SER A 64 3.18 11.36 -2.84
N LEU A 65 3.63 10.23 -2.28
CA LEU A 65 3.52 10.01 -0.84
C LEU A 65 4.35 11.04 -0.06
N LYS A 66 5.51 11.42 -0.59
CA LYS A 66 6.33 12.48 0.00
C LYS A 66 5.55 13.78 0.17
N GLU A 67 4.84 14.22 -0.87
CA GLU A 67 4.00 15.43 -0.82
C GLU A 67 2.86 15.27 0.18
N TRP A 68 2.18 14.12 0.17
CA TRP A 68 1.13 13.82 1.14
C TRP A 68 1.60 13.90 2.59
N TYR A 69 2.75 13.31 2.90
CA TYR A 69 3.28 13.37 4.26
C TYR A 69 3.62 14.80 4.64
N PHE A 70 4.26 15.56 3.75
CA PHE A 70 4.52 16.98 4.01
C PHE A 70 3.22 17.75 4.32
N THR A 71 2.15 17.54 3.55
CA THR A 71 0.86 18.23 3.76
C THR A 71 0.13 17.81 5.04
N ILE A 72 0.28 16.57 5.50
CA ILE A 72 -0.39 16.10 6.74
C ILE A 72 0.34 16.59 8.00
N TYR A 73 1.66 16.75 7.93
CA TYR A 73 2.49 17.10 9.09
C TYR A 73 2.74 18.61 9.27
N VAL A 74 2.36 19.44 8.28
CA VAL A 74 2.45 20.92 8.33
C VAL A 74 1.08 21.50 8.56
#